data_AF-A0A7Y5NB33-F1
#
_entry.id   AF-A0A7Y5NB33-F1
#
_cell.length_a   1.000
_cell.length_b   1.000
_cell.length_c   1.000
_cell.angle_alpha   90.00
_cell.angle_beta   90.00
_cell.angle_gamma   90.00
#
_symmetry.space_group_name_H-M   'P 1'
#
loop_
_entity.id
_entity.type
_entity.pdbx_description
1 polymer ?
#
loop_
_entity_poly.entity_id
_entity_poly.type
_entity_poly.pdbx_seq_one_letter_code
_entity_poly.pdbx_strand_id
1 'polypeptide(L)'
;MNWKEWSDFAKNETYWQNHEEHGLLKAEHVRDYVLRLWFEEELDVSIYELDFHPLINEDDPGEAFLSLREPERFRLVEGDYALIWPNPESGAYDENAIDLAPECVRFFCERYGKKLKGSGLALLAEHGQLATSV
;
A
#
# COMPACT_ATOMS: atom_id res chain seq x y z
N MET A 1 -5.63 13.95 0.23
CA MET A 1 -5.86 13.07 1.40
C MET A 1 -5.58 13.88 2.66
N ASN A 2 -6.37 13.73 3.73
CA ASN A 2 -6.10 14.35 5.04
C ASN A 2 -6.27 13.32 6.17
N TRP A 3 -5.70 13.58 7.35
CA TRP A 3 -5.69 12.62 8.45
C TRP A 3 -7.08 12.38 9.03
N LYS A 4 -7.92 13.42 9.08
CA LYS A 4 -9.29 13.28 9.61
C LYS A 4 -10.09 12.24 8.83
N GLU A 5 -10.09 12.33 7.50
CA GLU A 5 -10.76 11.38 6.63
C GLU A 5 -10.17 9.96 6.77
N TRP A 6 -8.84 9.86 6.88
CA TRP A 6 -8.15 8.60 7.14
C TRP A 6 -8.61 7.95 8.43
N SER A 7 -8.54 8.68 9.55
CA SER A 7 -8.95 8.21 10.87
C SER A 7 -10.44 7.85 10.90
N ASP A 8 -11.31 8.66 10.29
CA ASP A 8 -12.76 8.42 10.29
C ASP A 8 -13.12 7.16 9.50
N PHE A 9 -12.43 6.88 8.38
CA PHE A 9 -12.60 5.65 7.61
C PHE A 9 -12.05 4.42 8.36
N ALA A 10 -10.80 4.52 8.85
CA ALA A 10 -10.09 3.45 9.55
C ALA A 10 -10.87 2.91 10.77
N LYS A 11 -11.55 3.80 11.50
CA LYS A 11 -12.29 3.47 12.73
C LYS A 11 -13.70 2.96 12.51
N ASN A 12 -14.24 3.03 11.29
CA ASN A 12 -15.60 2.61 11.03
C ASN A 12 -15.62 1.13 10.61
N GLU A 13 -15.87 0.28 11.61
CA GLU A 13 -15.91 -1.19 11.47
C GLU A 13 -16.90 -1.68 10.41
N THR A 14 -17.91 -0.88 10.07
CA THR A 14 -18.92 -1.24 9.06
C THR A 14 -18.29 -1.40 7.67
N TYR A 15 -17.19 -0.70 7.37
CA TYR A 15 -16.49 -0.83 6.09
C TYR A 15 -15.78 -2.18 5.93
N TRP A 16 -15.52 -2.89 7.03
CA TRP A 16 -14.79 -4.15 7.04
C TRP A 16 -15.71 -5.37 7.14
N GLN A 17 -16.97 -5.17 7.52
CA GLN A 17 -17.92 -6.28 7.71
C GLN A 17 -18.33 -6.90 6.36
N ASN A 18 -18.04 -8.19 6.20
CA ASN A 18 -18.36 -9.00 5.00
C ASN A 18 -17.66 -8.55 3.71
N HIS A 19 -16.54 -7.81 3.82
CA HIS A 19 -15.71 -7.47 2.67
C HIS A 19 -14.60 -8.53 2.53
N GLU A 20 -14.50 -9.15 1.35
CA GLU A 20 -13.37 -10.01 1.01
C GLU A 20 -12.33 -9.14 0.31
N GLU A 21 -11.17 -8.97 0.94
CA GLU A 21 -10.04 -8.26 0.36
C GLU A 21 -8.88 -9.24 0.21
N HIS A 22 -8.42 -9.41 -1.03
CA HIS A 22 -7.35 -10.35 -1.36
C HIS A 22 -5.99 -9.86 -0.84
N GLY A 23 -5.87 -8.55 -0.57
CA GLY A 23 -4.76 -7.97 0.17
C GLY A 23 -3.74 -7.27 -0.71
N LEU A 24 -2.71 -6.76 -0.05
CA LEU A 24 -1.58 -6.11 -0.68
C LEU A 24 -0.50 -7.15 -1.04
N LEU A 25 -0.14 -7.25 -2.32
CA LEU A 25 0.90 -8.17 -2.80
C LEU A 25 2.31 -7.61 -2.63
N LYS A 26 2.44 -6.29 -2.78
CA LYS A 26 3.73 -5.60 -2.79
C LYS A 26 3.53 -4.11 -2.52
N ALA A 27 4.52 -3.51 -1.87
CA ALA A 27 4.75 -2.08 -1.83
C ALA A 27 6.15 -1.75 -2.38
N GLU A 28 6.29 -0.59 -3.02
CA GLU A 28 7.57 -0.08 -3.50
C GLU A 28 7.63 1.42 -3.28
N HIS A 29 8.69 1.88 -2.64
CA HIS A 29 8.98 3.31 -2.56
C HIS A 29 9.47 3.82 -3.92
N VAL A 30 8.69 4.72 -4.54
CA VAL A 30 9.00 5.30 -5.86
C VAL A 30 9.88 6.53 -5.72
N ARG A 31 9.47 7.44 -4.84
CA ARG A 31 10.10 8.72 -4.51
C ARG A 31 9.42 9.28 -3.26
N ASP A 32 9.94 10.38 -2.71
CA ASP A 32 9.40 11.16 -1.59
C ASP A 32 7.95 10.84 -1.21
N TYR A 33 7.71 10.10 -0.13
CA TYR A 33 6.39 9.74 0.40
C TYR A 33 5.40 9.10 -0.61
N VAL A 34 5.84 8.74 -1.81
CA VAL A 34 5.03 8.13 -2.87
C VAL A 34 5.36 6.65 -2.94
N LEU A 35 4.31 5.84 -2.78
CA LEU A 35 4.39 4.40 -2.90
C LEU A 35 3.67 3.92 -4.15
N ARG A 36 4.26 2.91 -4.79
CA ARG A 36 3.56 2.06 -5.74
C ARG A 36 3.07 0.81 -5.00
N LEU A 37 1.81 0.49 -5.20
CA LEU A 37 1.08 -0.51 -4.44
C LEU A 37 0.41 -1.48 -5.41
N TRP A 38 0.65 -2.77 -5.21
CA TRP A 38 0.07 -3.85 -5.99
C TRP A 38 -0.94 -4.57 -5.13
N PHE A 39 -2.15 -4.69 -5.65
CA PHE A 39 -3.24 -5.38 -4.99
C PHE A 39 -3.63 -6.60 -5.80
N GLU A 40 -3.89 -7.70 -5.10
CA GLU A 40 -4.45 -8.89 -5.71
C GLU A 40 -5.89 -8.62 -6.14
N GLU A 41 -6.26 -9.17 -7.29
CA GLU A 41 -7.62 -9.20 -7.83
C GLU A 41 -7.91 -10.65 -8.25
N GLU A 42 -9.18 -11.02 -8.38
CA GLU A 42 -9.60 -12.39 -8.69
C GLU A 42 -8.87 -13.02 -9.90
N LEU A 43 -8.54 -12.21 -10.92
CA LEU A 43 -7.89 -12.68 -12.16
C LEU A 43 -6.76 -11.74 -12.66
N ASP A 44 -6.34 -10.74 -11.89
CA ASP A 44 -5.32 -9.76 -12.32
C ASP A 44 -4.66 -9.09 -11.10
N VAL A 45 -3.89 -8.03 -11.34
CA VAL A 45 -3.29 -7.18 -10.32
C VAL A 45 -3.64 -5.72 -10.61
N SER A 46 -4.15 -5.01 -9.62
CA SER A 46 -4.30 -3.56 -9.69
C SER A 46 -3.05 -2.87 -9.17
N ILE A 47 -2.56 -1.87 -9.90
CA ILE A 47 -1.37 -1.08 -9.52
C ILE A 47 -1.74 0.39 -9.39
N TYR A 48 -1.43 0.96 -8.23
CA TYR A 48 -1.64 2.36 -7.91
C TYR A 48 -0.33 3.02 -7.48
N GLU A 49 -0.18 4.30 -7.80
CA GLU A 49 0.76 5.19 -7.11
C GLU A 49 -0.03 6.10 -6.17
N LEU A 50 0.30 6.11 -4.89
CA LEU A 50 -0.35 6.94 -3.87
C LEU A 50 0.70 7.84 -3.19
N ASP A 51 0.36 9.12 -3.08
CA ASP A 51 1.17 10.14 -2.40
C ASP A 51 0.72 10.28 -0.94
N PHE A 52 1.57 9.88 -0.01
CA PHE A 52 1.35 10.00 1.43
C PHE A 52 1.85 11.33 2.00
N HIS A 53 2.48 12.19 1.21
CA HIS A 53 3.03 13.47 1.70
C HIS A 53 1.97 14.33 2.41
N PRO A 54 0.75 14.52 1.86
CA PRO A 54 -0.27 15.32 2.52
C PRO A 54 -0.70 14.74 3.86
N LEU A 55 -0.69 13.41 3.97
CA LEU A 55 -1.07 12.72 5.21
C LEU A 55 0.01 12.88 6.27
N ILE A 56 1.28 12.66 5.91
CA ILE A 56 2.40 12.54 6.85
C ILE A 56 2.99 13.91 7.24
N ASN A 57 3.10 14.84 6.29
CA ASN A 57 3.85 16.08 6.47
C ASN A 57 2.99 17.33 6.56
N GLU A 58 1.83 17.36 5.90
CA GLU A 58 0.98 18.56 5.86
C GLU A 58 -0.05 18.60 7.00
N ASP A 59 -0.48 17.43 7.49
CA ASP A 59 -1.41 17.28 8.62
C ASP A 59 -0.70 16.74 9.87
N ASP A 60 -1.41 16.72 11.01
CA ASP A 60 -1.01 15.91 12.16
C ASP A 60 -1.46 14.46 11.90
N PRO A 61 -0.54 13.54 11.57
CA PRO A 61 -0.92 12.20 11.15
C PRO A 61 -1.24 11.28 12.34
N GLY A 62 -1.35 11.86 13.54
CA GLY A 62 -1.45 11.11 14.79
C GLY A 62 -0.15 10.39 15.15
N GLU A 63 -0.07 9.91 16.39
CA GLU A 63 1.14 9.26 16.92
C GLU A 63 1.62 8.08 16.06
N ALA A 64 0.67 7.34 15.47
CA ALA A 64 0.95 6.15 14.66
C ALA A 64 1.87 6.42 13.45
N PHE A 65 1.80 7.61 12.86
CA PHE A 65 2.53 7.94 11.62
C PHE A 65 3.59 9.03 11.81
N LEU A 66 3.76 9.57 13.01
CA LEU A 66 4.75 10.62 13.27
C LEU A 66 6.17 10.19 12.88
N SER A 67 6.54 8.93 13.18
CA SER A 67 7.87 8.40 12.84
C SER A 67 8.10 8.29 11.33
N LEU A 68 7.04 8.17 10.53
CA LEU A 68 7.13 8.10 9.08
C LEU A 68 7.53 9.43 8.45
N ARG A 69 7.53 10.55 9.19
CA ARG A 69 8.11 11.82 8.72
C ARG A 69 9.61 11.72 8.44
N GLU A 70 10.30 10.74 9.01
CA GLU A 70 11.69 10.47 8.66
C GLU A 70 11.75 9.74 7.30
N PRO A 71 12.38 10.32 6.26
CA PRO A 71 12.35 9.70 4.93
C PRO A 71 12.96 8.30 4.88
N GLU A 72 14.03 8.05 5.65
CA GLU A 72 14.65 6.73 5.73
C GLU A 72 13.71 5.70 6.36
N ARG A 73 12.93 6.11 7.36
CA ARG A 73 11.88 5.27 7.97
C ARG A 73 10.81 4.90 6.93
N PHE A 74 10.34 5.89 6.17
CA PHE A 74 9.29 5.67 5.18
C PHE A 74 9.71 4.73 4.05
N ARG A 75 10.99 4.71 3.69
CA ARG A 75 11.53 3.83 2.62
C ARG A 75 11.55 2.36 2.97
N LEU A 76 11.49 2.00 4.26
CA LEU A 76 11.48 0.62 4.74
C LEU A 76 10.13 -0.08 4.54
N VAL A 77 9.25 0.49 3.72
CA VAL A 77 7.91 -0.07 3.51
C VAL A 77 7.98 -1.44 2.84
N GLU A 78 7.09 -2.31 3.28
CA GLU A 78 6.89 -3.66 2.79
C GLU A 78 5.41 -3.87 2.50
N GLY A 79 5.12 -4.75 1.54
CA GLY A 79 3.77 -5.22 1.31
C GLY A 79 3.73 -6.73 1.47
N ASP A 80 2.98 -7.18 2.47
CA ASP A 80 2.76 -8.60 2.77
C ASP A 80 1.37 -8.74 3.40
N TYR A 81 0.35 -8.89 2.54
CA TYR A 81 -1.08 -8.81 2.85
C TYR A 81 -1.55 -7.43 3.32
N ALA A 82 -0.79 -6.78 4.20
CA ALA A 82 -0.95 -5.40 4.66
C ALA A 82 0.19 -4.50 4.13
N LEU A 83 0.01 -3.19 4.28
CA LEU A 83 1.09 -2.22 4.06
C LEU A 83 1.82 -2.01 5.39
N ILE A 84 3.11 -2.36 5.43
CA ILE A 84 3.86 -2.48 6.68
C ILE A 84 5.10 -1.60 6.63
N TRP A 85 5.38 -0.87 7.70
CA TRP A 85 6.71 -0.38 8.03
C TRP A 85 7.20 -1.16 9.26
N PRO A 86 8.10 -2.15 9.10
CA PRO A 86 8.59 -2.99 10.20
C PRO A 86 9.33 -2.15 11.23
N ASN A 87 9.60 -2.60 12.45
CA ASN A 87 10.35 -1.82 13.43
C ASN A 87 11.72 -1.35 12.87
N PRO A 88 12.11 -0.06 13.01
CA PRO A 88 13.32 0.46 12.35
C PRO A 88 14.62 -0.06 12.97
N GLU A 89 14.58 -0.51 14.23
CA GLU A 89 15.74 -1.00 14.95
C GLU A 89 15.96 -2.50 14.70
N SER A 90 14.88 -3.29 14.72
CA SER A 90 14.93 -4.75 14.62
C SER A 90 14.67 -5.28 13.20
N GLY A 91 13.99 -4.49 12.35
CA GLY A 91 13.44 -4.95 11.07
C GLY A 91 12.29 -5.95 11.21
N ALA A 92 11.76 -6.15 12.43
CA ALA A 92 10.72 -7.14 12.70
C ALA A 92 9.32 -6.53 12.67
N TYR A 93 8.32 -7.39 12.45
CA TYR A 93 6.92 -7.07 12.71
C TYR A 93 6.65 -7.24 14.21
N ASP A 94 6.78 -6.15 14.98
CA ASP A 94 6.53 -6.09 16.43
C ASP A 94 5.66 -4.89 16.81
N GLU A 95 5.53 -4.59 18.10
CA GLU A 95 4.67 -3.49 18.60
C GLU A 95 5.07 -2.09 18.09
N ASN A 96 6.26 -1.93 17.52
CA ASN A 96 6.73 -0.68 16.91
C ASN A 96 6.63 -0.70 15.37
N ALA A 97 6.15 -1.79 14.79
CA ALA A 97 5.77 -1.82 13.39
C ALA A 97 4.49 -1.00 13.18
N ILE A 98 4.38 -0.38 12.00
CA ILE A 98 3.18 0.32 11.57
C ILE A 98 2.58 -0.52 10.46
N ASP A 99 1.36 -1.02 10.66
CA ASP A 99 0.63 -1.76 9.65
C ASP A 99 -0.66 -1.05 9.26
N LEU A 100 -1.03 -1.19 7.99
CA LEU A 100 -2.29 -0.69 7.47
C LEU A 100 -3.01 -1.78 6.71
N ALA A 101 -4.25 -1.99 7.11
CA ALA A 101 -5.16 -2.92 6.47
C ALA A 101 -5.30 -2.60 4.97
N PRO A 102 -5.22 -3.62 4.10
CA PRO A 102 -5.24 -3.44 2.65
C PRO A 102 -6.50 -2.71 2.14
N GLU A 103 -7.65 -2.93 2.75
CA GLU A 103 -8.93 -2.29 2.40
C GLU A 103 -8.86 -0.76 2.61
N CYS A 104 -8.24 -0.32 3.71
CA CYS A 104 -8.05 1.09 3.99
C CYS A 104 -7.15 1.72 2.92
N VAL A 105 -6.01 1.08 2.64
CA VAL A 105 -5.07 1.57 1.64
C VAL A 105 -5.72 1.59 0.25
N ARG A 106 -6.49 0.56 -0.11
CA ARG A 106 -7.21 0.46 -1.38
C ARG A 106 -8.21 1.61 -1.54
N PHE A 107 -9.01 1.90 -0.51
CA PHE A 107 -9.96 3.02 -0.54
C PHE A 107 -9.27 4.35 -0.89
N PHE A 108 -8.13 4.65 -0.25
CA PHE A 108 -7.38 5.86 -0.53
C PHE A 108 -6.69 5.83 -1.91
N CYS A 109 -6.25 4.66 -2.37
CA CYS A 109 -5.73 4.48 -3.73
C CYS A 109 -6.79 4.76 -4.79
N GLU A 110 -8.03 4.28 -4.62
CA GLU A 110 -9.11 4.50 -5.58
C GLU A 110 -9.55 5.98 -5.62
N ARG A 111 -9.50 6.65 -4.46
CA ARG A 111 -9.97 8.03 -4.32
C ARG A 111 -8.94 9.08 -4.69
N TYR A 112 -7.67 8.86 -4.35
CA TYR A 112 -6.59 9.83 -4.51
C TYR A 112 -5.41 9.31 -5.31
N GLY A 113 -5.26 8.00 -5.42
CA GLY A 113 -4.16 7.37 -6.12
C GLY A 113 -4.28 7.52 -7.64
N LYS A 114 -3.13 7.47 -8.28
CA LYS A 114 -3.02 7.35 -9.74
C LYS A 114 -3.01 5.87 -10.10
N LYS A 115 -4.12 5.37 -10.65
CA LYS A 115 -4.17 4.03 -11.25
C LYS A 115 -3.30 4.01 -12.52
N LEU A 116 -2.35 3.07 -12.61
CA LEU A 116 -1.42 3.02 -13.74
C LEU A 116 -1.96 2.21 -14.95
N LYS A 117 -3.02 1.40 -14.78
CA LYS A 117 -3.57 0.36 -15.73
C LYS A 117 -2.53 -0.74 -16.11
N GLY A 118 -2.88 -2.01 -16.36
CA GLY A 118 -4.15 -2.73 -16.46
C GLY A 118 -4.17 -3.69 -17.67
N SER A 119 -3.53 -4.87 -17.54
CA SER A 119 -3.93 -6.16 -18.14
C SER A 119 -2.81 -7.18 -17.89
N GLY A 120 -3.09 -8.19 -17.06
CA GLY A 120 -2.24 -9.34 -16.75
C GLY A 120 -1.72 -10.18 -17.93
N LEU A 121 -2.01 -9.79 -19.17
CA LEU A 121 -1.44 -10.39 -20.38
C LEU A 121 -0.04 -9.86 -20.75
N ALA A 122 0.37 -8.70 -20.24
CA ALA A 122 1.70 -8.15 -20.53
C ALA A 122 2.79 -8.66 -19.56
N LEU A 123 2.44 -8.90 -18.28
CA LEU A 123 3.42 -9.32 -17.26
C LEU A 123 3.77 -10.81 -17.32
N LEU A 124 2.87 -11.67 -17.81
CA LEU A 124 3.19 -13.09 -18.05
C LEU A 124 4.07 -13.30 -19.28
N ALA A 125 4.14 -12.33 -20.20
CA ALA A 125 4.98 -12.42 -21.40
C ALA A 125 6.47 -12.15 -21.11
N GLU A 126 6.82 -11.45 -20.01
CA GLU A 126 8.22 -11.18 -19.67
C GLU A 126 8.90 -12.31 -18.86
N HIS A 127 8.13 -13.30 -18.37
CA HIS A 127 8.68 -14.46 -17.67
C HIS A 127 8.37 -15.82 -18.35
N GLY A 128 7.62 -15.82 -19.45
CA GLY A 128 7.31 -17.02 -20.23
C GLY A 128 8.28 -17.22 -21.40
N GLN A 129 9.35 -17.99 -21.18
CA GLN A 129 10.05 -18.69 -22.27
C GLN A 129 9.04 -19.57 -23.05
N LEU A 130 8.43 -19.02 -24.09
CA LEU A 130 7.85 -19.80 -25.17
C LEU A 130 9.00 -20.25 -26.08
N ALA A 131 9.66 -21.33 -25.66
CA ALA A 131 10.35 -22.19 -26.60
C ALA A 131 9.29 -22.77 -27.54
N THR A 132 9.31 -22.27 -28.77
CA THR A 132 8.50 -22.71 -29.90
C THR A 132 8.89 -24.14 -30.23
N SER A 133 7.93 -25.06 -30.15
CA SER A 133 8.03 -26.36 -30.83
C SER A 133 7.75 -26.16 -32.33
N VAL A 134 8.77 -26.34 -33.17
CA VAL A 134 8.68 -27.02 -34.47
C VAL A 134 10.03 -27.65 -34.81
#